data_AF-A0A7C2E630-F1
#
_entry.id   AF-A0A7C2E630-F1
#
_cell.length_a   1.000
_cell.length_b   1.000
_cell.length_c   1.000
_cell.angle_alpha   90.00
_cell.angle_beta   90.00
_cell.angle_gamma   90.00
#
_symmetry.space_group_name_H-M   'P 1'
#
loop_
_entity.id
_entity.type
_entity.pdbx_description
1 polymer ?
#
loop_
_entity_poly.entity_id
_entity_poly.type
_entity_poly.pdbx_seq_one_letter_code
_entity_poly.pdbx_strand_id
1 'polypeptide(L)'
;MALTEIPPGSAVFVDANIFIYHFAGRSAECSAFLRRIEAGEVQGLTGPVSLLEVVHRLMMFEAASHRPAMKGSPAAFLARRPDLVRELSMYYFSVLAIPKFGVQVIPLPPDFLTASQEFRQSYGLPVNDSLVAMHMRQEGLSLLASADEAFDRVKGIDRFAPGDV
;
A
#
# COMPACT_ATOMS: atom_id res chain seq x y z
N MET A 1 -8.91 -3.81 -13.99
CA MET A 1 -7.99 -4.63 -14.80
C MET A 1 -7.19 -5.54 -13.88
N ALA A 2 -6.54 -6.59 -14.37
CA ALA A 2 -5.73 -7.51 -13.57
C ALA A 2 -4.26 -7.06 -13.49
N LEU A 3 -3.57 -7.31 -12.37
CA LEU A 3 -2.14 -6.94 -12.21
C LEU A 3 -1.23 -7.47 -13.33
N THR A 4 -1.58 -8.61 -13.91
CA THR A 4 -0.85 -9.23 -15.04
C THR A 4 -0.93 -8.41 -16.32
N GLU A 5 -1.95 -7.55 -16.47
CA GLU A 5 -2.17 -6.73 -17.67
C GLU A 5 -1.34 -5.44 -17.68
N ILE A 6 -0.64 -5.12 -16.58
CA ILE A 6 0.26 -3.96 -16.53
C ILE A 6 1.37 -4.15 -17.57
N PRO A 7 1.53 -3.24 -18.55
CA PRO A 7 2.55 -3.38 -19.59
C PRO A 7 3.98 -3.27 -19.06
N PRO A 8 4.95 -4.03 -19.61
CA PRO A 8 6.36 -3.79 -19.34
C PRO A 8 6.79 -2.36 -19.73
N GLY A 9 7.76 -1.80 -19.02
CA GLY A 9 8.27 -0.44 -19.21
C GLY A 9 7.35 0.66 -18.66
N SER A 10 6.22 0.30 -18.05
CA SER A 10 5.32 1.26 -17.42
C SER A 10 5.76 1.66 -16.02
N ALA A 11 5.30 2.83 -15.57
CA ALA A 11 5.44 3.28 -14.18
C ALA A 11 4.09 3.17 -13.47
N VAL A 12 4.10 2.55 -12.29
CA VAL A 12 2.89 2.18 -11.55
C VAL A 12 3.02 2.64 -10.10
N PHE A 13 1.99 3.30 -9.59
CA PHE A 13 1.87 3.53 -8.16
C PHE A 13 1.35 2.27 -7.48
N VAL A 14 2.03 1.81 -6.44
CA VAL A 14 1.71 0.59 -5.68
C VAL A 14 1.10 0.99 -4.35
N ASP A 15 -0.15 0.59 -4.16
CA ASP A 15 -0.92 0.88 -2.95
C ASP A 15 -0.56 -0.08 -1.80
N ALA A 16 -0.93 0.30 -0.57
CA ALA A 16 -0.63 -0.45 0.64
C ALA A 16 -1.15 -1.89 0.59
N ASN A 17 -2.36 -2.09 0.06
CA ASN A 17 -3.00 -3.41 0.04
C ASN A 17 -2.18 -4.46 -0.75
N ILE A 18 -1.51 -4.07 -1.83
CA ILE A 18 -0.66 -4.97 -2.64
C ILE A 18 0.48 -5.54 -1.79
N PHE A 19 1.18 -4.68 -1.04
CA PHE A 19 2.23 -5.11 -0.11
C PHE A 19 1.67 -5.97 1.02
N ILE A 20 0.54 -5.57 1.60
CA ILE A 20 -0.10 -6.31 2.70
C ILE A 20 -0.46 -7.72 2.25
N TYR A 21 -1.04 -7.90 1.05
CA TYR A 21 -1.39 -9.21 0.53
C TYR A 21 -0.16 -10.06 0.21
N HIS A 22 0.90 -9.45 -0.32
CA HIS A 22 2.18 -10.13 -0.51
C HIS A 22 2.77 -10.64 0.82
N PHE A 23 2.97 -9.75 1.79
CA PHE A 23 3.61 -10.12 3.06
C PHE A 23 2.77 -11.03 3.95
N ALA A 24 1.44 -10.96 3.83
CA ALA A 24 0.54 -11.90 4.51
C ALA A 24 0.44 -13.26 3.80
N GLY A 25 1.12 -13.46 2.66
CA GLY A 25 1.04 -14.69 1.87
C GLY A 25 -0.35 -14.96 1.29
N ARG A 26 -1.13 -13.90 1.06
CA ARG A 26 -2.54 -13.97 0.65
C ARG A 26 -2.76 -13.86 -0.86
N SER A 27 -1.76 -13.39 -1.61
CA SER A 27 -1.88 -13.23 -3.07
C SER A 27 -0.58 -13.61 -3.77
N ALA A 28 -0.70 -14.61 -4.64
CA ALA A 28 0.35 -15.00 -5.56
C ALA A 28 0.52 -13.95 -6.67
N GLU A 29 -0.58 -13.30 -7.11
CA GLU A 29 -0.54 -12.24 -8.11
C GLU A 29 0.21 -11.00 -7.62
N CYS A 30 -0.05 -10.52 -6.40
CA CYS A 30 0.72 -9.43 -5.78
C CYS A 30 2.21 -9.78 -5.69
N SER A 31 2.52 -11.04 -5.32
CA SER A 31 3.90 -11.51 -5.24
C SER A 31 4.57 -11.57 -6.62
N ALA A 32 3.86 -12.01 -7.66
CA ALA A 32 4.36 -12.02 -9.03
C ALA A 32 4.57 -10.59 -9.54
N PHE A 33 3.65 -9.68 -9.27
CA PHE A 33 3.76 -8.27 -9.63
C PHE A 33 4.97 -7.59 -8.99
N LEU A 34 5.21 -7.78 -7.69
CA LEU A 34 6.40 -7.21 -7.03
C LEU A 34 7.71 -7.78 -7.60
N ARG A 35 7.75 -9.05 -8.03
CA ARG A 35 8.91 -9.62 -8.73
C ARG A 35 9.16 -8.97 -10.09
N ARG A 36 8.10 -8.54 -10.80
CA ARG A 36 8.27 -7.79 -12.07
C ARG A 36 8.92 -6.43 -11.82
N ILE A 37 8.60 -5.78 -10.71
CA ILE A 37 9.27 -4.54 -10.29
C ILE A 37 10.74 -4.83 -9.93
N GLU A 38 10.99 -5.89 -9.15
CA GLU A 38 12.34 -6.31 -8.77
C GLU A 38 13.23 -6.65 -9.98
N ALA A 39 12.63 -7.25 -11.02
CA ALA A 39 13.30 -7.55 -12.28
C ALA A 39 13.50 -6.32 -13.20
N GLY A 40 12.95 -5.15 -12.84
CA GLY A 40 12.99 -3.93 -13.65
C GLY A 40 12.06 -3.95 -14.86
N GLU A 41 11.12 -4.89 -14.94
CA GLU A 41 10.12 -4.94 -16.02
C GLU A 41 9.08 -3.82 -15.88
N VAL A 42 8.79 -3.39 -14.66
CA VAL A 42 7.84 -2.32 -14.34
C VAL A 42 8.50 -1.41 -13.31
N GLN A 43 8.38 -0.09 -13.46
CA GLN A 43 8.82 0.85 -12.45
C GLN A 43 7.75 0.96 -11.35
N GLY A 44 8.09 0.60 -10.12
CA GLY A 44 7.21 0.70 -8.96
C GLY A 44 7.45 1.97 -8.16
N LEU A 45 6.39 2.71 -7.85
CA LEU A 45 6.43 3.90 -6.99
C LEU A 45 5.44 3.71 -5.83
N THR A 46 5.72 4.25 -4.66
CA THR A 46 4.76 4.28 -3.53
C THR A 46 4.98 5.52 -2.66
N GLY A 47 4.08 5.77 -1.72
CA GLY A 47 4.13 6.94 -0.82
C GLY A 47 4.35 6.55 0.64
N PRO A 48 4.88 7.47 1.48
CA PRO A 48 5.02 7.27 2.92
C PRO A 48 3.73 6.85 3.61
N VAL A 49 2.58 7.37 3.19
CA VAL A 49 1.28 7.03 3.79
C VAL A 49 0.92 5.56 3.54
N SER A 50 1.10 5.07 2.31
CA SER A 50 0.91 3.65 2.00
C SER A 50 1.87 2.78 2.83
N LEU A 51 3.13 3.17 2.99
CA LEU A 51 4.08 2.44 3.84
C LEU A 51 3.66 2.43 5.32
N LEU A 52 3.16 3.55 5.85
CA LEU A 52 2.65 3.61 7.22
C LEU A 52 1.45 2.66 7.43
N GLU A 53 0.58 2.54 6.43
CA GLU A 53 -0.51 1.58 6.46
C GLU A 53 -0.02 0.13 6.45
N VAL A 54 0.97 -0.18 5.61
CA VAL A 54 1.62 -1.51 5.59
C VAL A 54 2.21 -1.82 6.96
N VAL A 55 3.01 -0.91 7.53
CA VAL A 55 3.61 -1.05 8.87
C VAL A 55 2.54 -1.35 9.91
N HIS A 56 1.50 -0.51 9.97
CA HIS A 56 0.42 -0.65 10.94
C HIS A 56 -0.29 -1.99 10.78
N ARG A 57 -0.64 -2.38 9.54
CA ARG A 57 -1.38 -3.62 9.28
C ARG A 57 -0.57 -4.87 9.61
N LEU A 58 0.70 -4.91 9.22
CA LEU A 58 1.58 -6.04 9.53
C LEU A 58 1.86 -6.15 11.03
N MET A 59 2.00 -5.03 11.74
CA MET A 59 2.09 -5.03 13.21
C MET A 59 0.85 -5.66 13.84
N MET A 60 -0.35 -5.37 13.31
CA MET A 60 -1.59 -5.98 13.81
C MET A 60 -1.62 -7.50 13.55
N PHE A 61 -1.12 -7.95 12.40
CA PHE A 61 -1.03 -9.38 12.09
C PHE A 61 -0.04 -10.11 13.01
N GLU A 62 1.13 -9.52 13.25
CA GLU A 62 2.12 -10.08 14.18
C GLU A 62 1.54 -10.18 15.60
N ALA A 63 0.90 -9.11 16.09
CA ALA A 63 0.26 -9.11 17.41
C ALA A 63 -0.84 -10.16 17.53
N ALA A 64 -1.66 -10.33 16.49
CA ALA A 64 -2.69 -11.37 16.45
C ALA A 64 -2.08 -12.77 16.45
N SER A 65 -0.96 -12.98 15.76
CA SER A 65 -0.27 -14.28 15.70
C SER A 65 0.29 -14.72 17.07
N HIS A 66 0.77 -13.78 17.89
CA HIS A 66 1.26 -14.06 19.25
C HIS A 66 0.12 -14.37 20.23
N ARG A 67 -1.14 -14.03 19.89
CA ARG A 67 -2.31 -14.25 20.75
C ARG A 67 -3.55 -14.63 19.93
N PRO A 68 -3.66 -15.88 19.44
CA PRO A 68 -4.79 -16.33 18.62
C PRO A 68 -6.17 -16.23 19.29
N ALA A 69 -6.23 -16.20 20.63
CA ALA A 69 -7.46 -16.09 21.41
C ALA A 69 -7.82 -14.65 21.83
N MET A 70 -7.15 -13.63 21.28
CA MET A 70 -7.42 -12.23 21.58
C MET A 70 -8.84 -11.84 21.15
N LYS A 71 -9.63 -11.28 22.07
CA LYS A 71 -10.95 -10.71 21.79
C LYS A 71 -10.84 -9.20 21.57
N GLY A 72 -11.41 -8.68 20.49
CA GLY A 72 -11.44 -7.25 20.18
C GLY A 72 -10.34 -6.80 19.21
N SER A 73 -10.19 -5.49 19.05
CA SER A 73 -9.25 -4.88 18.09
C SER A 73 -7.79 -5.07 18.52
N PRO A 74 -6.90 -5.64 17.66
CA PRO A 74 -5.46 -5.69 17.93
C PRO A 74 -4.86 -4.33 18.28
N ALA A 75 -5.31 -3.26 17.63
CA ALA A 75 -4.81 -1.91 17.88
C ALA A 75 -5.16 -1.42 19.30
N ALA A 76 -6.40 -1.65 19.73
CA ALA A 76 -6.84 -1.28 21.08
C ALA A 76 -6.11 -2.09 22.17
N PHE A 77 -5.79 -3.36 21.87
CA PHE A 77 -5.01 -4.22 22.75
C PHE A 77 -3.57 -3.72 22.89
N LEU A 78 -2.88 -3.48 21.78
CA LEU A 78 -1.51 -2.98 21.77
C LEU A 78 -1.38 -1.62 22.45
N ALA A 79 -2.36 -0.73 22.25
CA ALA A 79 -2.40 0.57 22.93
C ALA A 79 -2.38 0.47 24.46
N ARG A 80 -2.89 -0.65 25.02
CA ARG A 80 -2.89 -0.93 26.47
C ARG A 80 -1.66 -1.72 26.93
N ARG A 81 -0.82 -2.19 26.01
CA ARG A 81 0.31 -3.09 26.25
C ARG A 81 1.55 -2.63 25.49
N PRO A 82 2.15 -1.49 25.89
CA PRO A 82 3.35 -0.96 25.24
C PRO A 82 4.58 -1.87 25.40
N ASP A 83 4.58 -2.76 26.40
CA ASP A 83 5.56 -3.84 26.53
C ASP A 83 5.52 -4.79 25.33
N LEU A 84 4.33 -5.22 24.89
CA LEU A 84 4.20 -6.10 23.73
C LEU A 84 4.58 -5.39 22.43
N VAL A 85 4.26 -4.10 22.28
CA VAL A 85 4.68 -3.32 21.09
C VAL A 85 6.20 -3.33 20.94
N ARG A 86 6.96 -3.28 22.04
CA ARG A 86 8.44 -3.32 22.02
C ARG A 86 9.01 -4.68 21.60
N GLU A 87 8.23 -5.75 21.71
CA GLU A 87 8.64 -7.11 21.35
C GLU A 87 8.36 -7.42 19.87
N LEU A 88 7.46 -6.66 19.21
CA LEU A 88 7.13 -6.84 17.80
C LEU A 88 8.27 -6.34 16.91
N SER A 89 8.66 -7.14 15.93
CA SER A 89 9.77 -6.82 15.03
C SER A 89 9.61 -7.37 13.61
N MET A 90 8.79 -8.39 13.39
CA MET A 90 8.64 -9.00 12.07
C MET A 90 8.02 -8.04 11.06
N TYR A 91 7.04 -7.22 11.48
CA TYR A 91 6.42 -6.21 10.62
C TYR A 91 7.45 -5.23 10.01
N TYR A 92 8.50 -4.90 10.78
CA TYR A 92 9.54 -3.96 10.38
C TYR A 92 10.41 -4.51 9.26
N PHE A 93 10.82 -5.78 9.37
CA PHE A 93 11.66 -6.43 8.35
C PHE A 93 10.93 -6.54 7.00
N SER A 94 9.63 -6.82 7.01
CA SER A 94 8.80 -6.84 5.81
C SER A 94 8.79 -5.47 5.11
N VAL A 95 8.56 -4.39 5.86
CA VAL A 95 8.51 -3.04 5.27
C VAL A 95 9.87 -2.61 4.74
N LEU A 96 10.97 -2.96 5.43
CA LEU A 96 12.33 -2.72 4.94
C LEU A 96 12.69 -3.49 3.67
N ALA A 97 11.93 -4.53 3.31
CA ALA A 97 12.11 -5.23 2.05
C ALA A 97 11.53 -4.45 0.87
N ILE A 98 10.59 -3.52 1.09
CA ILE A 98 9.90 -2.80 -0.01
C ILE A 98 10.88 -2.07 -0.93
N PRO A 99 11.82 -1.24 -0.44
CA PRO A 99 12.81 -0.61 -1.31
C PRO A 99 13.75 -1.61 -2.00
N LYS A 100 13.95 -2.81 -1.42
CA LYS A 100 14.81 -3.86 -2.00
C LYS A 100 14.19 -4.50 -3.24
N PHE A 101 12.86 -4.46 -3.38
CA PHE A 101 12.17 -4.83 -4.62
C PHE A 101 12.34 -3.78 -5.73
N GLY A 102 13.10 -2.70 -5.52
CA GLY A 102 13.23 -1.62 -6.51
C GLY A 102 12.07 -0.62 -6.51
N VAL A 103 11.19 -0.67 -5.49
CA VAL A 103 10.09 0.30 -5.34
C VAL A 103 10.65 1.64 -4.86
N GLN A 104 10.39 2.71 -5.62
CA GLN A 104 10.74 4.07 -5.26
C GLN A 104 9.72 4.67 -4.29
N VAL A 105 10.18 5.26 -3.19
CA VAL A 105 9.32 5.95 -2.21
C VAL A 105 9.32 7.45 -2.49
N ILE A 106 8.18 7.99 -2.88
CA ILE A 106 7.99 9.40 -3.23
C ILE A 106 7.62 10.20 -1.98
N PRO A 107 8.40 11.21 -1.57
CA PRO A 107 8.14 11.96 -0.35
C PRO A 107 6.86 12.79 -0.46
N LEU A 108 6.19 12.99 0.68
CA LEU A 108 5.04 13.91 0.73
C LEU A 108 5.51 15.35 0.47
N PRO A 109 4.86 16.08 -0.46
CA PRO A 109 5.15 17.50 -0.66
C PRO A 109 4.67 18.31 0.56
N PRO A 110 5.27 19.48 0.86
CA PRO A 110 4.87 20.29 2.01
C PRO A 110 3.38 20.71 2.04
N ASP A 111 2.75 20.84 0.88
CA ASP A 111 1.36 21.26 0.70
C ASP A 111 0.38 20.08 0.52
N PHE A 112 0.79 18.85 0.84
CA PHE A 112 0.04 17.62 0.58
C PHE A 112 -1.43 17.67 1.02
N LEU A 113 -1.75 18.32 2.15
CA LEU A 113 -3.12 18.44 2.66
C LEU A 113 -4.02 19.25 1.71
N THR A 114 -3.49 20.36 1.19
CA THR A 114 -4.19 21.22 0.24
C THR A 114 -4.25 20.55 -1.13
N ALA A 115 -3.12 20.00 -1.61
CA ALA A 115 -3.04 19.35 -2.92
C ALA A 115 -3.96 18.12 -3.05
N SER A 116 -4.22 17.42 -1.95
CA SER A 116 -5.12 16.25 -1.91
C SER A 116 -6.60 16.60 -1.68
N GLN A 117 -6.93 17.84 -1.30
CA GLN A 117 -8.29 18.24 -0.93
C GLN A 117 -9.30 18.08 -2.07
N GLU A 118 -8.89 18.43 -3.29
CA GLU A 118 -9.75 18.28 -4.46
C GLU A 118 -10.12 16.82 -4.72
N PHE A 119 -9.24 15.84 -4.46
CA PHE A 119 -9.59 14.44 -4.65
C PHE A 119 -10.65 13.96 -3.65
N ARG A 120 -10.63 14.49 -2.43
CA ARG A 120 -11.70 14.25 -1.44
C ARG A 120 -13.01 14.89 -1.89
N GLN A 121 -12.98 16.10 -2.43
CA GLN A 121 -14.19 16.83 -2.82
C GLN A 121 -14.80 16.32 -4.13
N SER A 122 -13.97 16.07 -5.14
CA SER A 122 -14.41 15.67 -6.47
C SER A 122 -14.71 14.20 -6.58
N TYR A 123 -13.98 13.34 -5.87
CA TYR A 123 -14.14 11.89 -5.95
C TYR A 123 -14.64 11.25 -4.66
N GLY A 124 -14.73 11.98 -3.54
CA GLY A 124 -15.18 11.40 -2.27
C GLY A 124 -14.20 10.37 -1.70
N LEU A 125 -12.91 10.49 -2.01
CA LEU A 125 -11.88 9.62 -1.46
C LEU A 125 -11.66 9.89 0.03
N PRO A 126 -11.41 8.84 0.85
CA PRO A 126 -10.83 8.98 2.17
C PRO A 126 -9.50 9.75 2.17
N VAL A 127 -9.08 10.21 3.34
CA VAL A 127 -7.90 11.08 3.48
C VAL A 127 -6.63 10.43 2.92
N ASN A 128 -6.37 9.17 3.27
CA ASN A 128 -5.15 8.50 2.83
C ASN A 128 -5.18 8.19 1.32
N ASP A 129 -6.31 7.68 0.81
CA ASP A 129 -6.49 7.38 -0.62
C ASP A 129 -6.39 8.65 -1.48
N SER A 130 -6.85 9.80 -0.95
CA SER A 130 -6.68 11.09 -1.63
C SER A 130 -5.22 11.51 -1.77
N LEU A 131 -4.32 11.02 -0.90
CA LEU A 131 -2.88 11.25 -1.02
C LEU A 131 -2.24 10.35 -2.07
N VAL A 132 -2.74 9.13 -2.25
CA VAL A 132 -2.33 8.25 -3.35
C VAL A 132 -2.66 8.91 -4.70
N ALA A 133 -3.90 9.36 -4.89
CA ALA A 133 -4.32 10.03 -6.13
C ALA A 133 -3.53 11.33 -6.38
N MET A 134 -3.21 12.07 -5.31
CA MET A 134 -2.36 13.27 -5.37
C MET A 134 -0.94 12.95 -5.83
N HIS A 135 -0.29 11.94 -5.24
CA HIS A 135 1.03 11.49 -5.67
C HIS A 135 1.05 11.07 -7.13
N MET A 136 0.07 10.25 -7.54
CA MET A 136 -0.05 9.82 -8.94
C MET A 136 -0.11 11.01 -9.89
N ARG A 137 -0.94 12.02 -9.56
CA ARG A 137 -1.05 13.22 -10.39
C ARG A 137 0.25 14.04 -10.43
N GLN A 138 0.95 14.20 -9.31
CA GLN A 138 2.20 14.97 -9.27
C GLN A 138 3.34 14.29 -10.05
N GLU A 139 3.40 12.96 -10.00
CA GLU A 139 4.38 12.15 -10.71
C GLU A 139 3.96 11.84 -12.16
N GLY A 140 2.80 12.32 -12.61
CA GLY A 140 2.29 12.06 -13.96
C GLY A 140 1.94 10.59 -14.22
N LEU A 141 1.64 9.82 -13.17
CA LEU A 141 1.27 8.41 -13.25
C LEU A 141 -0.23 8.24 -13.49
N SER A 142 -0.58 7.31 -14.37
CA SER A 142 -1.97 6.88 -14.57
C SER A 142 -2.23 5.46 -14.05
N LEU A 143 -1.24 4.60 -13.93
CA LEU A 143 -1.44 3.20 -13.54
C LEU A 143 -1.34 3.03 -12.02
N LEU A 144 -2.37 2.43 -11.42
CA LEU A 144 -2.43 2.12 -9.99
C LEU A 144 -2.55 0.61 -9.78
N ALA A 145 -1.64 0.01 -9.01
CA ALA A 145 -1.82 -1.32 -8.46
C ALA A 145 -2.54 -1.22 -7.11
N SER A 146 -3.83 -1.56 -7.07
CA SER A 146 -4.65 -1.53 -5.85
C SER A 146 -5.88 -2.44 -5.96
N ALA A 147 -6.24 -3.10 -4.86
CA ALA A 147 -7.52 -3.78 -4.71
C ALA A 147 -8.71 -2.86 -4.36
N ASP A 148 -8.48 -1.57 -4.06
CA ASP A 148 -9.54 -0.65 -3.66
C ASP A 148 -10.30 -0.07 -4.86
N GLU A 149 -11.56 -0.48 -5.02
CA GLU A 149 -12.46 -0.03 -6.08
C GLU A 149 -12.80 1.46 -6.00
N ALA A 150 -12.55 2.13 -4.86
CA ALA A 150 -12.77 3.56 -4.71
C ALA A 150 -11.94 4.41 -5.68
N PHE A 151 -10.86 3.88 -6.25
CA PHE A 151 -10.06 4.56 -7.27
C PHE A 151 -10.65 4.48 -8.68
N ASP A 152 -11.59 3.56 -8.96
CA ASP A 152 -12.19 3.41 -10.30
C ASP A 152 -13.00 4.64 -10.74
N ARG A 153 -13.41 5.48 -9.78
CA ARG A 153 -14.09 6.77 -10.05
C ARG A 153 -13.14 7.94 -10.28
N VAL A 154 -11.83 7.77 -10.08
CA VAL A 154 -10.85 8.87 -10.21
C VAL A 154 -10.43 9.00 -11.66
N LYS A 155 -10.75 10.13 -12.28
CA LYS A 155 -10.40 10.37 -13.68
C LYS A 155 -8.88 10.41 -13.86
N GLY A 156 -8.38 9.64 -14.84
CA GLY A 156 -6.95 9.57 -15.17
C GLY A 156 -6.18 8.52 -14.37
N ILE A 157 -6.85 7.74 -13.53
CA ILE A 157 -6.28 6.58 -12.86
C ILE A 157 -6.89 5.30 -13.45
N ASP A 158 -6.03 4.41 -13.91
CA ASP A 158 -6.32 3.08 -14.38
C ASP A 158 -5.91 2.07 -13.30
N ARG A 159 -6.89 1.45 -12.65
CA ARG A 159 -6.65 0.51 -11.55
C ARG A 159 -6.47 -0.92 -12.04
N PHE A 160 -5.39 -1.54 -11.56
CA PHE A 160 -5.04 -2.95 -11.74
C PHE A 160 -5.07 -3.64 -10.37
N ALA A 161 -5.86 -4.70 -10.27
CA ALA A 161 -6.16 -5.38 -9.02
C ALA A 161 -5.72 -6.86 -9.08
N PRO A 162 -5.34 -7.46 -7.95
CA PRO A 162 -5.15 -8.90 -7.86
C PRO A 162 -6.52 -9.60 -7.95
N GLY A 163 -6.58 -10.71 -8.69
CA GLY A 163 -7.78 -11.55 -8.82
C GLY A 163 -7.92 -12.63 -7.75
N ASP A 164 -6.93 -12.78 -6.86
CA ASP A 164 -6.77 -13.92 -5.94
C ASP A 164 -6.84 -13.57 -4.44
N VAL A 165 -7.46 -12.44 -4.07
CA VAL A 165 -7.47 -11.87 -2.70
C VAL A 165 -8.77 -11.98 -1.91
#